data_AF-A0A6L5FUK5-F1
#
_entry.id   AF-A0A6L5FUK5-F1
#
_cell.length_a   1.000
_cell.length_b   1.000
_cell.length_c   1.000
_cell.angle_alpha   90.00
_cell.angle_beta   90.00
_cell.angle_gamma   90.00
#
_symmetry.space_group_name_H-M   'P 1'
#
loop_
_entity.id
_entity.type
_entity.pdbx_description
1 polymer ?
#
loop_
_entity_poly.entity_id
_entity_poly.type
_entity_poly.pdbx_seq_one_letter_code
_entity_poly.pdbx_strand_id
1 'polypeptide(L)'
;MKKMRAMWQTFRSDVDRRVRTTRMLGLLFLAGGFVVIAKAWDGASNHVRVDSQFPYLLSGGFMGVGLIVTGCMLLVLASMRSERQAQSKQFDDMATLLSRTLGRMSSPAGATGTEAIQVLAGGDTYHVAGCRVLEGKPDLPAITVRQAAAEGLAPCRSCDPPRLAEVTEQNSSN
;
A
#
# COMPACT_ATOMS: atom_id res chain seq x y z
N MET A 1 18.29 10.53 18.50
CA MET A 1 17.01 10.53 17.74
C MET A 1 16.85 9.38 16.75
N LYS A 2 17.89 8.92 16.01
CA LYS A 2 17.78 7.79 15.05
C LYS A 2 17.32 6.46 15.68
N LYS A 3 17.78 6.13 16.88
CA LYS A 3 17.38 4.89 17.59
C LYS A 3 15.88 4.81 17.92
N MET A 4 15.24 5.94 18.22
CA MET A 4 13.80 5.98 18.50
C MET A 4 12.94 5.75 17.25
N ARG A 5 13.37 6.24 16.08
CA ARG A 5 12.69 5.96 14.80
C ARG A 5 12.81 4.49 14.40
N ALA A 6 14.00 3.88 14.59
CA ALA A 6 14.21 2.47 14.30
C ALA A 6 13.34 1.56 15.20
N MET A 7 13.23 1.87 16.49
CA MET A 7 12.39 1.12 17.43
C MET A 7 10.90 1.22 17.09
N TRP A 8 10.45 2.38 16.62
CA TRP A 8 9.08 2.59 16.15
C TRP A 8 8.78 1.86 14.83
N GLN A 9 9.77 1.72 13.95
CA GLN A 9 9.68 0.92 12.74
C GLN A 9 9.52 -0.58 13.04
N THR A 10 10.23 -1.13 14.03
CA THR A 10 10.05 -2.53 14.49
C THR A 10 8.67 -2.79 15.09
N PHE A 11 8.05 -1.81 15.77
CA PHE A 11 6.70 -1.97 16.31
C PHE A 11 5.62 -1.89 15.22
N ARG A 12 5.93 -1.19 14.13
CA ARG A 12 5.10 -1.02 12.93
C ARG A 12 5.29 -2.15 11.91
N SER A 13 6.40 -2.87 11.96
CA SER A 13 6.71 -3.98 11.02
C SER A 13 6.05 -5.31 11.39
N ASP A 14 5.53 -5.49 12.60
CA ASP A 14 4.95 -6.77 13.03
C ASP A 14 3.44 -6.88 12.73
N VAL A 15 2.98 -6.37 11.58
CA VAL A 15 1.58 -6.50 11.14
C VAL A 15 1.19 -7.99 11.03
N ASP A 16 2.08 -8.81 10.47
CA ASP A 16 1.88 -10.26 10.36
C ASP A 16 1.82 -10.94 11.73
N ARG A 17 2.62 -10.47 12.68
CA ARG A 17 2.65 -11.01 14.04
C ARG A 17 1.35 -10.69 14.78
N ARG A 18 0.84 -9.45 14.64
CA ARG A 18 -0.46 -9.05 15.21
C ARG A 18 -1.61 -9.90 14.66
N VAL A 19 -1.65 -10.19 13.36
CA VAL A 19 -2.67 -11.07 12.75
C VAL A 19 -2.59 -12.49 13.31
N ARG A 20 -1.38 -13.05 13.46
CA ARG A 20 -1.20 -14.35 14.13
C ARG A 20 -1.63 -14.32 15.59
N THR A 21 -1.27 -13.29 16.35
CA THR A 21 -1.65 -13.17 17.76
C THR A 21 -3.17 -13.07 17.91
N THR A 22 -3.85 -12.29 17.05
CA THR A 22 -5.32 -12.22 17.06
C THR A 22 -5.96 -13.57 16.73
N ARG A 23 -5.43 -14.32 15.76
CA ARG A 23 -5.91 -15.68 15.45
C ARG A 23 -5.72 -16.65 16.62
N MET A 24 -4.53 -16.65 17.22
CA MET A 24 -4.24 -17.48 18.39
C MET A 24 -5.13 -17.12 19.58
N LEU A 25 -5.37 -15.84 19.82
CA LEU A 25 -6.28 -15.37 20.87
C LEU A 25 -7.72 -15.83 20.60
N GLY A 26 -8.20 -15.71 19.35
CA GLY A 26 -9.53 -16.19 18.95
C GLY A 26 -9.71 -17.69 19.15
N LEU A 27 -8.71 -18.50 18.75
CA LEU A 27 -8.70 -19.94 18.99
C LEU A 27 -8.66 -20.29 20.49
N LEU A 28 -7.92 -19.54 21.29
CA LEU A 28 -7.85 -19.72 22.74
C LEU A 28 -9.20 -19.44 23.40
N PHE A 29 -9.90 -18.36 23.01
CA PHE A 29 -11.24 -18.06 23.51
C PHE A 29 -12.25 -19.13 23.09
N LEU A 30 -12.15 -19.62 21.86
CA LEU A 30 -13.01 -20.69 21.36
C LEU A 30 -12.81 -21.98 22.16
N ALA A 31 -11.57 -22.44 22.31
CA ALA A 31 -11.23 -23.62 23.09
C ALA A 31 -11.60 -23.46 24.57
N GLY A 32 -11.31 -22.30 25.16
CA GLY A 32 -11.69 -21.97 26.54
C GLY A 32 -13.20 -22.04 26.75
N GLY A 33 -14.00 -21.60 25.78
CA GLY A 33 -15.45 -21.65 25.86
C GLY A 33 -15.98 -23.09 25.92
N PHE A 34 -15.42 -23.99 25.10
CA PHE A 34 -15.73 -25.43 25.17
C PHE A 34 -15.34 -26.05 26.52
N VAL A 35 -14.19 -25.65 27.09
CA VAL A 35 -13.75 -26.13 28.41
C VAL A 35 -14.70 -25.67 29.51
N VAL A 36 -15.16 -24.41 29.48
CA VAL A 36 -16.14 -23.88 30.44
C VAL A 36 -17.46 -24.65 30.35
N ILE A 37 -17.95 -24.92 29.14
CA ILE A 37 -19.17 -25.72 28.93
C ILE A 37 -19.01 -27.14 29.47
N ALA A 38 -17.88 -27.80 29.20
CA ALA A 38 -17.60 -29.14 29.71
C ALA A 38 -17.56 -29.18 31.24
N LYS A 39 -16.93 -28.18 31.88
CA LYS A 39 -16.93 -28.07 33.35
C LYS A 39 -18.30 -27.74 33.93
N ALA A 40 -19.10 -26.93 33.23
CA ALA A 40 -20.48 -26.66 33.65
C ALA A 40 -21.36 -27.91 33.57
N TRP A 41 -21.17 -28.73 32.54
CA TRP A 41 -21.83 -30.02 32.39
C TRP A 41 -21.47 -31.01 33.50
N ASP A 42 -20.18 -31.10 33.84
CA ASP A 42 -19.70 -31.92 34.97
C ASP A 42 -20.38 -31.50 36.29
N GLY A 43 -20.41 -30.19 36.56
CA GLY A 43 -21.10 -29.64 37.73
C GLY A 43 -22.61 -29.92 37.76
N ALA A 44 -23.29 -29.79 36.61
CA ALA A 44 -24.73 -30.07 36.52
C ALA A 44 -25.04 -31.58 36.69
N SER A 45 -24.22 -32.46 36.12
CA SER A 45 -24.44 -33.91 36.14
C SER A 45 -24.12 -34.56 37.49
N ASN A 46 -23.28 -33.94 38.32
CA ASN A 46 -22.94 -34.44 39.65
C ASN A 46 -24.03 -34.18 40.72
N HIS A 47 -25.11 -33.45 40.38
CA HIS A 47 -26.19 -33.11 41.32
C HIS A 47 -27.52 -33.79 40.96
N VAL A 48 -28.06 -34.57 41.90
CA VAL A 48 -29.32 -35.34 41.73
C VAL A 48 -30.57 -34.45 41.69
N ARG A 49 -30.53 -33.29 42.37
CA ARG A 49 -31.65 -32.35 42.42
C ARG A 49 -31.60 -31.36 41.26
N VAL A 50 -32.66 -31.29 40.48
CA VAL A 50 -32.79 -30.42 39.29
C VAL A 50 -32.64 -28.93 39.65
N ASP A 51 -33.12 -28.51 40.82
CA ASP A 51 -33.01 -27.11 41.29
C ASP A 51 -31.56 -26.63 41.37
N SER A 52 -30.64 -27.53 41.72
CA SER A 52 -29.21 -27.22 41.84
C SER A 52 -28.49 -27.23 40.50
N GLN A 53 -29.11 -27.75 39.43
CA GLN A 53 -28.51 -27.83 38.09
C GLN A 53 -28.67 -26.52 37.30
N PHE A 54 -29.82 -25.85 37.44
CA PHE A 54 -30.13 -24.58 36.77
C PHE A 54 -29.04 -23.50 36.92
N PRO A 55 -28.49 -23.22 38.11
CA PRO A 55 -27.46 -22.18 38.24
C PRO A 55 -26.19 -22.49 37.44
N TYR A 56 -25.75 -23.75 37.39
CA TYR A 56 -24.57 -24.14 36.59
C TYR A 56 -24.81 -24.03 35.09
N LEU A 57 -26.00 -24.41 34.63
CA LEU A 57 -26.39 -24.29 33.22
C LEU A 57 -26.51 -22.83 32.80
N LEU A 58 -27.06 -21.98 33.66
CA LEU A 58 -27.18 -20.55 33.39
C LEU A 58 -25.80 -19.90 33.32
N SER A 59 -24.98 -20.03 34.38
CA SER A 59 -23.69 -19.34 34.45
C SER A 59 -22.67 -19.91 33.47
N GLY A 60 -22.59 -21.24 33.35
CA GLY A 60 -21.65 -21.92 32.46
C GLY A 60 -22.04 -21.84 30.99
N GLY A 61 -23.35 -21.88 30.69
CA GLY A 61 -23.88 -21.74 29.34
C GLY A 61 -23.67 -20.33 28.79
N PHE A 62 -24.16 -19.31 29.48
CA PHE A 62 -24.00 -17.92 29.02
C PHE A 62 -22.54 -17.49 28.92
N MET A 63 -21.71 -17.84 29.91
CA MET A 63 -20.28 -17.51 29.87
C MET A 63 -19.55 -18.29 28.77
N GLY A 64 -19.83 -19.58 28.61
CA GLY A 64 -19.21 -20.42 27.59
C GLY A 64 -19.57 -19.96 26.17
N VAL A 65 -20.85 -19.74 25.89
CA VAL A 65 -21.33 -19.24 24.59
C VAL A 65 -20.78 -17.84 24.32
N GLY A 66 -20.76 -16.94 25.31
CA GLY A 66 -20.18 -15.61 25.16
C GLY A 66 -18.70 -15.64 24.78
N LEU A 67 -17.92 -16.57 25.36
CA LEU A 67 -16.51 -16.78 25.02
C LEU A 67 -16.34 -17.31 23.60
N ILE A 68 -17.17 -18.29 23.19
CA ILE A 68 -17.18 -18.86 21.83
C ILE A 68 -17.51 -17.78 20.81
N VAL A 69 -18.59 -17.01 21.02
CA VAL A 69 -19.02 -15.95 20.10
C VAL A 69 -17.94 -14.88 19.95
N THR A 70 -17.33 -14.47 21.06
CA THR A 70 -16.23 -13.51 21.07
C THR A 70 -15.01 -14.07 20.31
N GLY A 71 -14.67 -15.36 20.54
CA GLY A 71 -13.59 -16.04 19.82
C GLY A 71 -13.83 -16.11 18.31
N CYS A 72 -15.04 -16.50 17.88
CA CYS A 72 -15.44 -16.50 16.48
C CYS A 72 -15.37 -15.11 15.86
N MET A 73 -15.85 -14.08 16.57
CA MET A 73 -15.78 -12.69 16.09
C MET A 73 -14.33 -12.23 15.88
N LEU A 74 -13.42 -12.57 16.81
CA LEU A 74 -11.98 -12.27 16.66
C LEU A 74 -11.37 -12.97 15.44
N LEU A 75 -11.76 -14.22 15.16
CA LEU A 75 -11.30 -14.96 13.99
C LEU A 75 -11.80 -14.34 12.68
N VAL A 76 -13.06 -13.92 12.62
CA VAL A 76 -13.63 -13.22 11.46
C VAL A 76 -12.95 -11.87 11.24
N LEU A 77 -12.72 -11.09 12.31
CA LEU A 77 -11.98 -9.84 12.19
C LEU A 77 -10.54 -10.06 11.69
N ALA A 78 -9.91 -11.15 12.11
CA ALA A 78 -8.58 -11.53 11.62
C ALA A 78 -8.61 -11.99 10.15
N SER A 79 -9.63 -12.72 9.70
CA SER A 79 -9.77 -13.13 8.30
C SER A 79 -10.01 -11.92 7.39
N MET A 80 -10.94 -11.04 7.76
CA MET A 80 -11.22 -9.81 7.02
C MET A 80 -9.98 -8.90 6.89
N ARG A 81 -9.18 -8.77 7.97
CA ARG A 81 -7.92 -8.01 7.90
C ARG A 81 -6.91 -8.65 6.97
N SER A 82 -6.81 -9.98 6.95
CA SER A 82 -5.91 -10.68 6.04
C SER A 82 -6.36 -10.58 4.57
N GLU A 83 -7.67 -10.65 4.31
CA GLU A 83 -8.24 -10.52 2.96
C GLU A 83 -8.01 -9.12 2.39
N ARG A 84 -8.23 -8.07 3.19
CA ARG A 84 -7.95 -6.68 2.78
C ARG A 84 -6.47 -6.47 2.40
N GLN A 85 -5.55 -7.09 3.14
CA GLN A 85 -4.12 -7.03 2.83
C GLN A 85 -3.75 -7.83 1.58
N ALA A 86 -4.41 -8.96 1.34
CA ALA A 86 -4.20 -9.73 0.12
C ALA A 86 -4.66 -8.95 -1.12
N GLN A 87 -5.82 -8.28 -1.04
CA GLN A 87 -6.35 -7.47 -2.13
C GLN A 87 -5.44 -6.26 -2.45
N SER A 88 -4.98 -5.51 -1.44
CA SER A 88 -4.12 -4.34 -1.69
C SER A 88 -2.81 -4.71 -2.38
N LYS A 89 -2.20 -5.84 -1.99
CA LYS A 89 -0.96 -6.33 -2.62
C LYS A 89 -1.17 -6.69 -4.09
N GLN A 90 -2.31 -7.32 -4.43
CA GLN A 90 -2.63 -7.64 -5.82
C GLN A 90 -2.74 -6.37 -6.67
N PHE A 91 -3.39 -5.31 -6.16
CA PHE A 91 -3.46 -4.01 -6.86
C PHE A 91 -2.08 -3.38 -7.04
N ASP A 92 -1.23 -3.36 -6.01
CA ASP A 92 0.13 -2.82 -6.09
C ASP A 92 1.01 -3.59 -7.09
N ASP A 93 0.90 -4.92 -7.11
CA ASP A 93 1.60 -5.78 -8.06
C ASP A 93 1.11 -5.50 -9.49
N MET A 94 -0.20 -5.43 -9.71
CA MET A 94 -0.78 -5.08 -11.01
C MET A 94 -0.35 -3.68 -11.47
N ALA A 95 -0.38 -2.68 -10.59
CA ALA A 95 0.06 -1.32 -10.88
C ALA A 95 1.56 -1.28 -11.23
N THR A 96 2.38 -2.07 -10.55
CA THR A 96 3.82 -2.18 -10.82
C THR A 96 4.10 -2.88 -12.15
N LEU A 97 3.32 -3.89 -12.51
CA LEU A 97 3.44 -4.55 -13.81
C LEU A 97 2.98 -3.64 -14.95
N LEU A 98 1.87 -2.90 -14.77
CA LEU A 98 1.43 -1.90 -15.74
C LEU A 98 2.48 -0.80 -15.90
N SER A 99 3.02 -0.26 -14.81
CA SER A 99 4.03 0.81 -14.89
C SER A 99 5.32 0.34 -15.57
N ARG A 100 5.77 -0.90 -15.33
CA ARG A 100 6.90 -1.49 -16.07
C ARG A 100 6.60 -1.69 -17.55
N THR A 101 5.37 -2.09 -17.89
CA THR A 101 4.98 -2.34 -19.29
C THR A 101 4.82 -1.03 -20.06
N LEU A 102 4.15 -0.05 -19.45
CA LEU A 102 4.06 1.32 -19.97
C LEU A 102 5.44 1.96 -20.06
N GLY A 103 6.30 1.79 -19.05
CA GLY A 103 7.69 2.26 -19.07
C GLY A 103 8.54 1.63 -20.18
N ARG A 104 8.32 0.34 -20.53
CA ARG A 104 8.96 -0.27 -21.71
C ARG A 104 8.41 0.26 -23.03
N MET A 105 7.10 0.55 -23.11
CA MET A 105 6.51 1.15 -24.31
C MET A 105 6.93 2.61 -24.50
N SER A 106 7.10 3.36 -23.41
CA SER A 106 7.58 4.75 -23.41
C SER A 106 9.09 4.88 -23.50
N SER A 107 9.85 3.79 -23.28
CA SER A 107 11.29 3.77 -23.51
C SER A 107 11.51 3.62 -25.02
N PRO A 108 12.10 4.62 -25.71
CA PRO A 108 12.29 4.55 -27.14
C PRO A 108 13.43 3.58 -27.44
N ALA A 109 13.12 2.29 -27.55
CA ALA A 109 13.94 1.34 -28.26
C ALA A 109 13.82 1.64 -29.76
N GLY A 110 14.45 2.73 -30.21
CA GLY A 110 14.53 3.10 -31.63
C GLY A 110 14.04 4.50 -32.02
N ALA A 111 14.05 5.51 -31.14
CA ALA A 111 13.81 6.89 -31.58
C ALA A 111 15.10 7.51 -32.15
N THR A 112 15.37 7.24 -33.43
CA THR A 112 16.26 8.09 -34.24
C THR A 112 15.53 9.37 -34.61
N GLY A 113 16.04 10.51 -34.12
CA GLY A 113 15.74 11.83 -34.66
C GLY A 113 14.52 12.55 -34.05
N THR A 114 14.74 13.77 -33.59
CA THR A 114 13.74 14.78 -33.19
C THR A 114 12.94 14.53 -31.90
N GLU A 115 12.52 13.32 -31.56
CA GLU A 115 11.62 13.08 -30.40
C GLU A 115 12.34 12.86 -29.06
N ALA A 116 13.65 12.63 -29.09
CA ALA A 116 14.41 12.25 -27.89
C ALA A 116 15.02 13.43 -27.10
N ILE A 117 14.94 14.67 -27.62
CA ILE A 117 15.50 15.83 -26.93
C ILE A 117 14.54 16.25 -25.82
N GLN A 118 14.85 15.84 -24.59
CA GLN A 118 14.11 16.18 -23.38
C GLN A 118 14.57 17.54 -22.84
N VAL A 119 13.61 18.40 -22.52
CA VAL A 119 13.77 19.72 -21.92
C VAL A 119 12.93 19.81 -20.64
N LEU A 120 13.36 20.63 -19.69
CA LEU A 120 12.66 20.82 -18.41
C LEU A 120 11.66 21.98 -18.53
N ALA A 121 10.41 21.76 -18.13
CA ALA A 121 9.40 22.82 -18.10
C ALA A 121 9.45 23.59 -16.77
N GLY A 122 9.65 24.91 -16.84
CA GLY A 122 9.74 25.81 -15.70
C GLY A 122 8.83 27.03 -15.86
N GLY A 123 7.62 26.97 -15.29
CA GLY A 123 6.63 28.03 -15.44
C GLY A 123 6.19 28.18 -16.90
N ASP A 124 6.32 29.38 -17.46
CA ASP A 124 6.00 29.69 -18.87
C ASP A 124 7.22 29.52 -19.81
N THR A 125 8.34 29.02 -19.28
CA THR A 125 9.58 28.82 -20.02
C THR A 125 10.07 27.39 -19.98
N TYR A 126 10.74 26.91 -21.03
CA TYR A 126 11.43 25.62 -21.04
C TYR A 126 12.95 25.80 -21.06
N HIS A 127 13.66 24.81 -20.53
CA HIS A 127 15.09 24.88 -20.24
C HIS A 127 15.82 23.59 -20.63
N VAL A 128 17.12 23.67 -20.89
CA VAL A 128 17.99 22.48 -20.94
C VAL A 128 18.32 21.98 -19.53
N ALA A 129 18.66 20.70 -19.43
CA ALA A 129 19.15 20.11 -18.19
C ALA A 129 20.44 20.84 -17.73
N GLY A 130 20.40 21.42 -16.53
CA GLY A 130 21.54 22.17 -15.96
C GLY A 130 21.48 23.70 -16.12
N CYS A 131 20.34 24.28 -16.50
CA CYS A 131 20.19 25.74 -16.52
C CYS A 131 20.37 26.35 -15.12
N ARG A 132 21.21 27.40 -15.02
CA ARG A 132 21.48 28.14 -13.77
C ARG A 132 20.24 28.76 -13.14
N VAL A 133 19.22 29.09 -13.93
CA VAL A 133 17.93 29.64 -13.45
C VAL A 133 17.14 28.59 -12.66
N LEU A 134 17.44 27.30 -12.83
CA LEU A 134 16.79 26.20 -12.12
C LEU A 134 17.55 25.80 -10.83
N GLU A 135 18.65 26.46 -10.49
CA GLU A 135 19.38 26.23 -9.23
C GLU A 135 18.45 26.50 -8.03
N GLY A 136 17.98 25.42 -7.39
CA GLY A 136 17.05 25.46 -6.25
C GLY A 136 15.66 24.87 -6.50
N LYS A 137 15.31 24.45 -7.74
CA LYS A 137 14.05 23.74 -8.06
C LYS A 137 14.33 22.37 -8.71
N PRO A 138 14.64 21.33 -7.91
CA PRO A 138 15.14 20.06 -8.43
C PRO A 138 14.08 19.06 -8.95
N ASP A 139 12.82 19.46 -9.14
CA ASP A 139 11.73 18.52 -9.45
C ASP A 139 10.78 19.08 -10.51
N LEU A 140 11.31 19.26 -11.73
CA LEU A 140 10.57 19.80 -12.88
C LEU A 140 10.30 18.67 -13.89
N PRO A 141 9.10 18.60 -14.47
CA PRO A 141 8.76 17.57 -15.43
C PRO A 141 9.64 17.72 -16.69
N ALA A 142 10.27 16.62 -17.09
CA ALA A 142 10.98 16.52 -18.37
C ALA A 142 9.97 16.25 -19.49
N ILE A 143 9.85 17.20 -20.41
CA ILE A 143 8.96 17.14 -21.58
C ILE A 143 9.78 17.22 -22.87
N THR A 144 9.17 16.93 -24.02
CA THR A 144 9.88 17.06 -25.31
C THR A 144 9.82 18.50 -25.83
N VAL A 145 10.77 18.87 -26.70
CA VAL A 145 10.78 20.19 -27.38
C VAL A 145 9.47 20.43 -28.15
N ARG A 146 8.89 19.38 -28.76
CA ARG A 146 7.60 19.48 -29.47
C ARG A 146 6.44 19.75 -28.52
N GLN A 147 6.42 19.07 -27.37
CA GLN A 147 5.41 19.30 -26.35
C GLN A 147 5.51 20.72 -25.77
N ALA A 148 6.72 21.21 -25.52
CA ALA A 148 6.93 22.58 -25.05
C ALA A 148 6.42 23.63 -26.05
N ALA A 149 6.61 23.39 -27.35
CA ALA A 149 6.06 24.24 -28.40
C ALA A 149 4.52 24.16 -28.49
N ALA A 150 3.92 22.98 -28.31
CA ALA A 150 2.47 22.79 -28.31
C ALA A 150 1.79 23.44 -27.10
N GLU A 151 2.47 23.45 -25.96
CA GLU A 151 2.04 24.13 -24.72
C GLU A 151 2.33 25.65 -24.76
N GLY A 152 3.00 26.15 -25.80
CA GLY A 152 3.28 27.57 -25.99
C GLY A 152 4.37 28.14 -25.08
N LEU A 153 5.22 27.30 -24.49
CA LEU A 153 6.30 27.76 -23.60
C LEU A 153 7.38 28.51 -24.40
N ALA A 154 7.89 29.59 -23.82
CA ALA A 154 8.98 30.36 -24.41
C ALA A 154 10.35 29.71 -24.12
N PRO A 155 11.31 29.75 -25.07
CA PRO A 155 12.66 29.30 -24.80
C PRO A 155 13.33 30.22 -23.78
N CYS A 156 14.00 29.63 -22.78
CA CYS A 156 14.74 30.40 -21.81
C CYS A 156 15.95 31.10 -22.45
N ARG A 157 16.02 32.43 -22.36
CA ARG A 157 17.14 33.23 -22.89
C ARG A 157 18.48 32.96 -22.22
N SER A 158 18.50 32.40 -21.00
CA SER A 158 19.74 32.16 -20.27
C SER A 158 20.43 30.85 -20.66
N CYS A 159 19.69 29.86 -21.14
CA CYS A 159 20.24 28.55 -21.48
C CYS A 159 20.02 28.16 -22.94
N ASP A 160 19.39 29.05 -23.72
CA ASP A 160 19.15 28.96 -25.17
C ASP A 160 18.82 27.53 -25.63
N PRO A 161 17.66 26.98 -25.20
CA PRO A 161 17.30 25.62 -25.53
C PRO A 161 16.97 25.47 -27.03
N PRO A 162 17.22 24.30 -27.63
CA PRO A 162 16.99 24.07 -29.05
C PRO A 162 15.51 24.23 -29.38
N ARG A 163 15.23 24.99 -30.45
CA ARG A 163 13.84 25.25 -30.89
C ARG A 163 13.37 24.15 -31.82
N LEU A 164 12.05 23.93 -31.87
CA LEU A 164 11.45 22.90 -32.72
C LEU A 164 11.87 23.04 -34.21
N ALA A 165 12.03 24.26 -34.71
CA ALA A 165 12.50 24.53 -36.07
C ALA A 165 13.93 24.01 -36.31
N GLU A 166 14.86 24.31 -35.40
CA GLU A 166 16.28 23.91 -35.50
C GLU A 166 16.45 22.39 -35.41
N VAL A 167 15.68 21.74 -34.53
CA VAL A 167 15.73 20.28 -34.38
C VAL A 167 15.19 19.58 -35.65
N THR A 168 14.20 20.18 -36.32
CA THR A 168 13.62 19.64 -37.56
C THR A 168 14.60 19.75 -38.74
N GLU A 169 15.34 20.86 -38.84
CA GLU A 169 16.36 21.08 -39.87
C GLU A 169 17.60 20.18 -39.68
N GLN A 170 18.06 20.01 -38.44
CA GLN A 170 19.15 19.09 -38.10
C GLN A 170 18.83 17.63 -38.43
N ASN A 171 17.57 17.23 -38.31
CA ASN A 171 17.12 15.88 -38.64
C ASN A 171 16.89 15.64 -40.14
N SER A 172 16.87 16.71 -40.96
CA SER A 172 16.72 16.63 -42.42
C SER A 172 18.06 16.61 -43.17
N SER A 173 19.16 16.89 -42.46
CA SER A 173 20.52 16.98 -43.02
C SER A 173 21.39 15.75 -42.72
N ASN A 174 20.78 14.71 -42.14
CA ASN A 174 21.41 13.47 -41.68
C ASN A 174 20.62 12.28 -42.22
#